data_AF-B8J445-F1
#
_entry.id   AF-B8J445-F1
#
_cell.length_a   1.000
_cell.length_b   1.000
_cell.length_c   1.000
_cell.angle_alpha   90.00
_cell.angle_beta   90.00
_cell.angle_gamma   90.00
#
_symmetry.space_group_name_H-M   'P 1'
#
loop_
_entity.id
_entity.type
_entity.pdbx_description
1 polymer ?
#
loop_
_entity_poly.entity_id
_entity_poly.type
_entity_poly.pdbx_seq_one_letter_code
_entity_poly.pdbx_strand_id
1 'polypeptide(L)'
;MRTALVLGLVLAACLCSCAPREQRPLTFEEQQDIEAYRQCRREATAMNPEWRGDTSYFPWRAYFNMCMRRMGVSEDAMRRMRM
;
A
#
# COMPACT_ATOMS: atom_id res chain seq x y z
N MET A 1 37.15 23.98 13.80
CA MET A 1 36.42 22.93 14.56
C MET A 1 34.92 22.88 14.22
N ARG A 2 34.20 24.02 14.15
CA ARG A 2 32.76 24.08 13.82
C ARG A 2 32.36 23.47 12.47
N THR A 3 33.16 23.70 11.42
CA THR A 3 32.88 23.24 10.06
C THR A 3 33.03 21.72 9.88
N ALA A 4 34.03 21.11 10.53
CA ALA A 4 34.25 19.67 10.52
C ALA A 4 33.11 18.90 11.22
N LEU A 5 32.56 19.47 12.30
CA LEU A 5 31.46 18.86 13.06
C LEU A 5 30.15 18.85 12.24
N VAL A 6 29.88 19.93 11.50
CA VAL A 6 28.71 20.02 10.61
C VAL A 6 28.83 19.06 9.44
N LEU A 7 30.01 18.94 8.81
CA LEU A 7 30.23 17.95 7.75
C LEU A 7 30.04 16.51 8.25
N GLY A 8 30.56 16.18 9.44
CA GLY A 8 30.38 14.86 10.04
C GLY A 8 28.91 14.50 10.30
N LEU A 9 28.11 15.45 10.75
CA LEU A 9 26.67 15.28 10.98
C LEU A 9 25.88 15.07 9.68
N VAL A 10 26.21 15.79 8.61
CA VAL A 10 25.56 15.63 7.30
C VAL A 10 25.92 14.27 6.68
N LEU A 11 27.19 13.86 6.76
CA LEU A 11 27.64 12.55 6.29
C LEU A 11 26.96 11.40 7.04
N ALA A 12 26.80 11.51 8.37
CA ALA A 12 26.10 10.52 9.17
C ALA A 12 24.60 10.42 8.80
N ALA A 13 23.93 11.56 8.57
CA ALA A 13 22.53 11.59 8.17
C ALA A 13 22.28 10.96 6.78
N CYS A 14 23.19 11.20 5.82
CA CYS A 14 23.13 10.58 4.51
C CYS A 14 23.30 9.05 4.58
N LEU A 15 24.20 8.56 5.44
CA LEU A 15 24.44 7.11 5.60
C LEU A 15 23.25 6.40 6.28
N CYS A 16 22.58 7.04 7.25
CA CYS A 16 21.36 6.49 7.85
C CYS A 16 20.16 6.47 6.88
N SER A 17 20.16 7.30 5.83
CA SER A 17 19.08 7.36 4.83
C SER A 17 19.21 6.28 3.75
N CYS A 18 20.39 5.67 3.63
CA CYS A 18 20.70 4.62 2.66
C CYS A 18 20.69 3.21 3.27
N ALA A 19 20.33 3.05 4.55
CA ALA A 19 20.19 1.72 5.13
C ALA A 19 19.08 0.97 4.35
N PRO A 20 19.38 -0.19 3.73
CA PRO A 20 18.37 -0.98 3.05
C PRO A 20 17.28 -1.30 4.07
N ARG A 21 16.08 -0.81 3.79
CA ARG A 21 14.92 -1.07 4.63
C ARG A 21 14.64 -2.57 4.48
N GLU A 22 15.08 -3.39 5.43
CA GLU A 22 14.78 -4.82 5.42
C GLU A 22 13.25 -4.99 5.39
N GLN A 23 12.73 -5.25 4.19
CA GLN A 23 11.35 -5.63 4.02
C GLN A 23 11.28 -7.12 4.27
N ARG A 24 10.59 -7.49 5.35
CA ARG A 24 10.28 -8.90 5.60
C ARG A 24 9.61 -9.50 4.36
N PRO A 25 9.90 -10.77 4.03
CA PRO A 25 9.15 -11.45 2.99
C PRO A 25 7.65 -11.44 3.35
N LEU A 26 6.83 -11.32 2.32
CA LEU A 26 5.38 -11.43 2.46
C LEU A 26 5.03 -12.85 2.89
N THR A 27 4.08 -12.94 3.81
CA THR A 27 3.45 -14.22 4.16
C THR A 27 2.56 -14.68 3.00
N PHE A 28 2.22 -15.96 2.99
CA PHE A 28 1.29 -16.51 2.00
C PHE A 28 -0.08 -15.79 2.02
N GLU A 29 -0.60 -15.50 3.22
CA GLU A 29 -1.86 -14.76 3.38
C GLU A 29 -1.78 -13.36 2.77
N GLU A 30 -0.68 -12.63 3.00
CA GLU A 30 -0.48 -11.30 2.38
C GLU A 30 -0.37 -11.38 0.86
N GLN A 31 0.22 -12.45 0.32
CA GLN A 31 0.26 -12.65 -1.14
C GLN A 31 -1.15 -12.88 -1.70
N GLN A 32 -1.98 -13.64 -1.00
CA GLN A 32 -3.39 -13.86 -1.39
C GLN A 32 -4.19 -12.56 -1.31
N ASP A 33 -4.03 -11.77 -0.26
CA ASP A 33 -4.68 -10.46 -0.11
C ASP A 33 -4.32 -9.49 -1.25
N ILE A 34 -3.05 -9.49 -1.68
CA ILE A 34 -2.59 -8.67 -2.81
C ILE A 34 -3.21 -9.14 -4.12
N GLU A 35 -3.35 -10.45 -4.33
CA GLU A 35 -3.98 -10.95 -5.55
C GLU A 35 -5.48 -10.65 -5.57
N ALA A 36 -6.17 -10.80 -4.43
CA ALA A 36 -7.55 -10.37 -4.24
C ALA A 36 -7.70 -8.87 -4.54
N TYR A 37 -6.79 -8.03 -4.02
CA TYR A 37 -6.75 -6.58 -4.33
C TYR A 37 -6.72 -6.32 -5.84
N ARG A 38 -5.80 -6.98 -6.55
CA ARG A 38 -5.63 -6.78 -8.00
C ARG A 38 -6.88 -7.19 -8.76
N GLN A 39 -7.47 -8.34 -8.42
CA GLN A 39 -8.69 -8.82 -9.04
C GLN A 39 -9.86 -7.86 -8.77
N CYS A 40 -10.14 -7.58 -7.51
CA CYS A 40 -11.26 -6.72 -7.11
C CYS A 40 -11.15 -5.31 -7.68
N ARG A 41 -9.94 -4.76 -7.78
CA ARG A 41 -9.70 -3.46 -8.42
C ARG A 41 -10.02 -3.49 -9.91
N ARG A 42 -9.66 -4.55 -10.64
CA ARG A 42 -10.00 -4.70 -12.07
C ARG A 42 -11.51 -4.78 -12.26
N GLU A 43 -12.19 -5.61 -11.48
CA GLU A 43 -13.65 -5.78 -11.57
C GLU A 43 -14.40 -4.49 -11.21
N ALA A 44 -14.02 -3.83 -10.11
CA ALA A 44 -14.60 -2.54 -9.71
C ALA A 44 -14.40 -1.48 -10.81
N THR A 45 -13.21 -1.43 -11.42
CA THR A 45 -12.92 -0.47 -12.50
C THR A 45 -13.73 -0.76 -13.76
N ALA A 46 -13.86 -2.04 -14.14
CA ALA A 46 -14.63 -2.45 -15.32
C ALA A 46 -16.12 -2.14 -15.18
N MET A 47 -16.67 -2.22 -13.97
CA MET A 47 -18.09 -1.93 -13.70
C MET A 47 -18.40 -0.43 -13.52
N ASN A 48 -17.38 0.39 -13.29
CA ASN A 48 -17.53 1.82 -13.00
C ASN A 48 -16.66 2.66 -13.97
N PRO A 49 -17.01 2.74 -15.27
CA PRO A 49 -16.20 3.42 -16.30
C PRO A 49 -16.04 4.94 -16.07
N GLU A 50 -16.91 5.54 -15.28
CA GLU A 50 -16.86 6.92 -14.81
C GLU A 50 -15.82 7.14 -13.71
N TRP A 51 -15.32 6.08 -13.07
CA TRP A 51 -14.29 6.19 -12.05
C TRP A 51 -12.99 6.77 -12.62
N ARG A 52 -12.37 7.71 -11.89
CA ARG A 52 -11.17 8.44 -12.30
C ARG A 52 -9.98 8.24 -11.37
N GLY A 53 -9.93 7.10 -10.66
CA GLY A 53 -8.89 6.82 -9.67
C GLY A 53 -9.22 7.27 -8.25
N ASP A 54 -10.36 7.94 -8.05
CA ASP A 54 -10.82 8.39 -6.73
C ASP A 54 -11.43 7.21 -5.94
N THR A 55 -10.72 6.70 -4.95
CA THR A 55 -11.19 5.60 -4.10
C THR A 55 -12.33 6.00 -3.17
N SER A 56 -12.66 7.29 -3.06
CA SER A 56 -13.84 7.76 -2.34
C SER A 56 -15.13 7.68 -3.16
N TYR A 57 -15.03 7.52 -4.49
CA TYR A 57 -16.18 7.36 -5.38
C TYR A 57 -17.01 6.15 -4.97
N PHE A 58 -18.23 6.42 -4.48
CA PHE A 58 -19.02 5.43 -3.75
C PHE A 58 -19.31 4.14 -4.53
N PRO A 59 -19.76 4.16 -5.79
CA PRO A 59 -20.05 2.94 -6.54
C PRO A 59 -18.83 2.02 -6.70
N TRP A 60 -17.68 2.58 -7.06
CA TRP A 60 -16.43 1.83 -7.16
C TRP A 60 -16.00 1.27 -5.79
N ARG A 61 -16.02 2.11 -4.74
CA ARG A 61 -15.61 1.73 -3.39
C ARG A 61 -16.48 0.63 -2.80
N ALA A 62 -17.80 0.75 -2.96
CA ALA A 62 -18.76 -0.22 -2.44
C ALA A 62 -18.55 -1.60 -3.08
N TYR A 63 -18.38 -1.64 -4.40
CA TYR A 63 -18.09 -2.89 -5.10
C TYR A 63 -16.75 -3.48 -4.68
N PHE A 64 -15.71 -2.65 -4.65
CA PHE A 64 -14.36 -3.07 -4.28
C PHE A 64 -14.32 -3.68 -2.87
N ASN A 65 -14.89 -3.01 -1.86
CA ASN A 65 -14.94 -3.51 -0.49
C ASN A 65 -15.75 -4.82 -0.37
N MET A 66 -16.87 -4.92 -1.07
CA MET A 66 -17.66 -6.16 -1.11
C MET A 66 -16.84 -7.31 -1.71
N CYS A 67 -16.15 -7.08 -2.83
CA CYS A 67 -15.30 -8.08 -3.47
C CYS A 67 -14.17 -8.54 -2.54
N MET A 68 -13.46 -7.61 -1.90
CA MET A 68 -12.38 -7.96 -0.96
C MET A 68 -12.88 -8.84 0.20
N ARG A 69 -14.02 -8.47 0.79
CA ARG A 69 -14.67 -9.29 1.84
C ARG A 69 -15.06 -10.68 1.33
N ARG A 70 -15.59 -10.77 0.10
CA ARG A 70 -15.96 -12.05 -0.52
C ARG A 70 -14.76 -12.95 -0.75
N MET A 71 -13.60 -12.38 -1.04
CA MET A 71 -12.33 -13.11 -1.19
C MET A 71 -11.71 -13.52 0.15
N GLY A 72 -12.34 -13.19 1.28
CA GLY A 72 -11.89 -13.56 2.62
C GLY A 72 -10.89 -12.57 3.23
N VAL A 73 -10.68 -11.41 2.62
CA VAL A 73 -9.74 -10.40 3.12
C VAL A 73 -10.30 -9.74 4.38
N SER A 74 -9.54 -9.76 5.47
CA SER A 74 -9.95 -9.18 6.74
C SER A 74 -10.04 -7.65 6.70
N GLU A 75 -10.89 -7.06 7.56
CA GLU A 75 -10.96 -5.60 7.72
C GLU A 75 -9.61 -5.00 8.14
N ASP A 76 -8.84 -5.72 8.95
CA ASP A 76 -7.48 -5.31 9.34
C ASP A 76 -6.53 -5.27 8.16
N ALA A 77 -6.57 -6.28 7.29
CA ALA A 77 -5.77 -6.30 6.06
C ALA A 77 -6.16 -5.16 5.12
N MET A 78 -7.46 -4.92 4.92
CA MET A 78 -7.95 -3.79 4.11
C MET A 78 -7.49 -2.43 4.66
N ARG A 79 -7.53 -2.23 5.99
CA ARG A 79 -7.00 -1.02 6.63
C ARG A 79 -5.49 -0.86 6.42
N ARG A 80 -4.72 -1.94 6.52
CA ARG A 80 -3.26 -1.92 6.25
C ARG A 80 -2.93 -1.56 4.81
N MET A 81 -3.77 -1.97 3.86
CA MET A 81 -3.64 -1.63 2.43
C MET A 81 -4.00 -0.18 2.09
N ARG A 82 -4.43 0.64 3.07
CA ARG A 82 -4.84 2.05 2.91
C ARG A 82 -5.97 2.23 1.89
N MET A 83 -6.95 1.35 1.96
CA MET A 83 -8.26 1.56 1.31
C MET A 83 -9.08 2.61 2.05
#